data_AF-A0A5N3XYA2-F1
#
_entry.id   AF-A0A5N3XYA2-F1
#
_cell.length_a   1.000
_cell.length_b   1.000
_cell.length_c   1.000
_cell.angle_alpha   90.00
_cell.angle_beta   90.00
_cell.angle_gamma   90.00
#
_symmetry.space_group_name_H-M   'P 1'
#
loop_
_entity.id
_entity.type
_entity.pdbx_description
1 polymer ?
#
loop_
_entity_poly.entity_id
_entity_poly.type
_entity_poly.pdbx_seq_one_letter_code
_entity_poly.pdbx_strand_id
1 'polypeptide(L)'
;MAPSRNGMILKPHFHKDWQRRVATWFNQPARKIRRGKARQAKACRIAPRPASGPLLPVVRRPTVRYTKVRAGRGFSLEELRVAGIHKKVARTIGISVDPRRRNKCTESLQANPSAPKKGDSSAGELKLATQLAGPVMPICNVSKKEKARVITEEEKNFKAFASLRMARANARLFGIQAKRAEEACCWQHMINSQCPCHLPCVRSQGLGDLLEGDLRWKCLVPGKLVLVWTLHHRRCCVFPLLLKYYFHI
;
A
#
# COMPACT_ATOMS: atom_id res chain seq x y z
N MET A 1 33.37 12.84 39.44
CA MET A 1 33.17 11.88 40.55
C MET A 1 33.54 10.50 40.01
N ALA A 2 34.44 9.80 40.68
CA ALA A 2 34.71 8.41 40.33
C ALA A 2 33.44 7.56 40.59
N PRO A 3 33.07 6.63 39.71
CA PRO A 3 31.95 5.73 39.96
C PRO A 3 32.22 4.91 41.23
N SER A 4 31.19 4.71 42.05
CA SER A 4 31.27 3.91 43.28
C SER A 4 30.51 2.59 43.09
N ARG A 5 31.11 1.49 43.58
CA ARG A 5 30.58 0.12 43.49
C ARG A 5 30.02 -0.18 42.09
N ASN A 6 28.84 -0.78 42.00
CA ASN A 6 28.15 -1.05 40.74
C ASN A 6 26.97 -0.07 40.58
N GLY A 7 27.09 0.86 39.64
CA GLY A 7 26.07 1.85 39.32
C GLY A 7 25.95 2.04 37.81
N MET A 8 24.83 2.63 37.37
CA MET A 8 24.59 2.83 35.94
C MET A 8 25.59 3.83 35.35
N ILE A 9 26.15 3.49 34.17
CA ILE A 9 27.00 4.40 33.42
C ILE A 9 26.11 5.50 32.82
N LEU A 10 26.13 6.68 33.46
CA LEU A 10 25.38 7.85 33.02
C LEU A 10 26.17 8.62 31.95
N LYS A 11 25.46 9.20 30.98
CA LYS A 11 26.00 10.19 30.02
C LYS A 11 25.32 11.56 30.23
N PRO A 12 25.61 12.27 31.34
CA PRO A 12 24.99 13.56 31.61
C PRO A 12 25.46 14.61 30.60
N HIS A 13 24.55 15.23 29.86
CA HIS A 13 24.88 16.26 28.88
C HIS A 13 25.00 17.66 29.49
N PHE A 14 25.73 17.78 30.61
CA PHE A 14 25.96 19.04 31.35
C PHE A 14 27.38 19.59 31.20
N HIS A 15 28.11 19.15 30.16
CA HIS A 15 29.52 19.52 29.92
C HIS A 15 29.73 20.87 29.22
N LYS A 16 28.66 21.47 28.69
CA LYS A 16 28.69 22.83 28.13
C LYS A 16 28.21 23.82 29.18
N ASP A 17 28.42 25.12 28.95
CA ASP A 17 27.81 26.18 29.76
C ASP A 17 26.27 26.17 29.59
N TRP A 18 25.62 25.32 30.39
CA TRP A 18 24.17 25.14 30.43
C TRP A 18 23.51 26.08 31.42
N GLN A 19 24.23 26.50 32.47
CA GLN A 19 23.74 27.40 33.51
C GLN A 19 23.34 28.76 32.93
N ARG A 20 24.10 29.27 31.95
CA ARG A 20 23.72 30.49 31.20
C ARG A 20 22.43 30.35 30.37
N ARG A 21 22.02 29.13 30.01
CA ARG A 21 20.88 28.84 29.11
C ARG A 21 19.75 28.10 29.84
N VAL A 22 19.55 28.40 31.12
CA VAL A 22 18.44 27.84 31.91
C VAL A 22 17.16 28.62 31.61
N ALA A 23 16.22 27.98 30.92
CA ALA A 23 14.89 28.53 30.72
C ALA A 23 13.99 28.24 31.94
N THR A 24 13.71 29.25 32.76
CA THR A 24 12.74 29.14 33.85
C THR A 24 11.31 29.36 33.34
N TRP A 25 10.33 28.71 33.98
CA TRP A 25 8.93 28.70 33.56
C TRP A 25 8.00 29.51 34.48
N PHE A 26 8.54 30.45 35.27
CA PHE A 26 7.76 31.33 36.17
C PHE A 26 6.74 32.20 35.41
N ASN A 27 7.00 32.48 34.13
CA ASN A 27 6.11 33.24 33.26
C ASN A 27 4.92 32.42 32.69
N GLN A 28 4.81 31.13 32.99
CA GLN A 28 3.74 30.25 32.51
C GLN A 28 2.32 30.75 32.86
N PRO A 29 1.97 31.11 34.12
CA PRO A 29 0.64 31.63 34.45
C PRO A 29 0.34 32.95 33.75
N ALA A 30 1.29 33.90 33.73
CA ALA A 30 1.14 35.17 33.03
C ALA A 30 0.90 34.96 31.51
N ARG A 31 1.62 34.02 30.90
CA ARG A 31 1.44 33.65 29.49
C ARG A 31 0.08 33.00 29.24
N LYS A 32 -0.46 32.22 30.18
CA LYS A 32 -1.81 31.63 30.10
C LYS A 32 -2.89 32.71 30.12
N ILE A 33 -2.80 33.68 31.04
CA ILE A 33 -3.72 34.83 31.13
C ILE A 33 -3.65 35.67 29.86
N ARG A 34 -2.45 36.05 29.42
CA ARG A 34 -2.25 36.84 28.19
C ARG A 34 -2.84 36.15 26.96
N ARG A 35 -2.59 34.84 26.79
CA ARG A 35 -3.19 34.04 25.70
C ARG A 35 -4.72 33.91 25.84
N GLY A 36 -5.25 33.93 27.06
CA GLY A 36 -6.69 33.96 27.33
C GLY A 36 -7.33 35.25 26.85
N LYS A 37 -6.84 36.41 27.33
CA LYS A 37 -7.31 37.74 26.92
C LYS A 37 -7.23 37.95 25.41
N ALA A 38 -6.12 37.56 24.78
CA ALA A 38 -5.95 37.66 23.33
C ALA A 38 -6.96 36.80 22.54
N ARG A 39 -7.31 35.60 23.06
CA ARG A 39 -8.36 34.77 22.46
C ARG A 39 -9.75 35.38 22.60
N GLN A 40 -10.07 35.97 23.76
CA GLN A 40 -11.33 36.68 23.99
C GLN A 40 -11.44 37.91 23.07
N ALA A 41 -10.40 38.75 23.01
CA ALA A 41 -10.37 39.90 22.11
C ALA A 41 -10.53 39.51 20.63
N LYS A 42 -9.87 38.42 20.21
CA LYS A 42 -10.06 37.87 18.86
C LYS A 42 -11.51 37.42 18.62
N ALA A 43 -12.13 36.75 19.58
CA ALA A 43 -13.50 36.25 19.48
C ALA A 43 -14.51 37.39 19.33
N CYS A 44 -14.41 38.44 20.16
CA CYS A 44 -15.25 39.64 20.06
C CYS A 44 -15.08 40.35 18.72
N ARG A 45 -13.84 40.48 18.22
CA ARG A 45 -13.54 41.16 16.94
C ARG A 45 -14.17 40.48 15.72
N ILE A 46 -14.30 39.15 15.72
CA ILE A 46 -14.75 38.39 14.53
C ILE A 46 -16.22 37.96 14.61
N ALA A 47 -16.93 38.32 15.68
CA ALA A 47 -18.35 38.01 15.83
C ALA A 47 -19.14 38.46 14.58
N PRO A 48 -20.03 37.63 14.02
CA PRO A 48 -20.58 36.38 14.56
C PRO A 48 -19.79 35.08 14.24
N ARG A 49 -18.62 35.18 13.58
CA ARG A 49 -17.87 33.99 13.12
C ARG A 49 -17.34 33.13 14.28
N PRO A 50 -17.16 31.81 14.08
CA PRO A 50 -16.62 30.91 15.10
C PRO A 50 -15.20 31.28 15.54
N ALA A 51 -14.94 31.29 16.85
CA ALA A 51 -13.67 31.72 17.43
C ALA A 51 -12.47 30.84 17.04
N SER A 52 -12.71 29.53 16.82
CA SER A 52 -11.68 28.55 16.47
C SER A 52 -11.10 28.71 15.07
N GLY A 53 -11.77 29.47 14.19
CA GLY A 53 -11.32 29.67 12.80
C GLY A 53 -12.10 28.83 11.78
N PRO A 54 -11.52 28.64 10.58
CA PRO A 54 -12.21 27.99 9.47
C PRO A 54 -12.37 26.49 9.67
N LEU A 55 -13.29 25.88 8.92
CA LEU A 55 -13.49 24.44 8.88
C LEU A 55 -12.24 23.73 8.36
N LEU A 56 -11.85 22.65 9.03
CA LEU A 56 -10.71 21.81 8.68
C LEU A 56 -11.18 20.42 8.25
N PRO A 57 -10.55 19.81 7.22
CA PRO A 57 -10.96 18.50 6.75
C PRO A 57 -10.50 17.38 7.68
N VAL A 58 -11.13 16.23 7.50
CA VAL A 58 -10.81 14.97 8.14
C VAL A 58 -9.63 14.32 7.42
N VAL A 59 -8.50 14.12 8.11
CA VAL A 59 -7.26 13.59 7.51
C VAL A 59 -6.69 12.43 8.33
N ARG A 60 -6.34 11.33 7.64
CA ARG A 60 -5.55 10.22 8.21
C ARG A 60 -4.08 10.63 8.32
N ARG A 61 -3.43 10.32 9.45
CA ARG A 61 -1.99 10.54 9.64
C ARG A 61 -1.18 9.55 8.76
N PRO A 62 0.09 9.89 8.44
CA PRO A 62 0.82 9.20 7.37
C PRO A 62 1.45 7.85 7.75
N THR A 63 1.71 7.57 9.03
CA THR A 63 2.47 6.38 9.44
C THR A 63 1.56 5.24 9.93
N VAL A 64 2.00 4.00 9.74
CA VAL A 64 1.28 2.78 10.14
C VAL A 64 0.89 2.79 11.62
N ARG A 65 1.80 3.25 12.49
CA ARG A 65 1.56 3.34 13.95
C ARG A 65 0.40 4.26 14.31
N TYR A 66 0.14 5.28 13.50
CA TYR A 66 -0.77 6.36 13.84
C TYR A 66 -1.87 6.56 12.80
N THR A 67 -2.39 5.53 12.15
CA THR A 67 -3.48 5.63 11.15
C THR A 67 -4.81 6.23 11.63
N LYS A 68 -4.85 6.76 12.87
CA LYS A 68 -5.93 7.56 13.45
C LYS A 68 -6.17 8.85 12.67
N VAL A 69 -7.39 9.35 12.78
CA VAL A 69 -7.86 10.55 12.09
C VAL A 69 -7.54 11.80 12.92
N ARG A 70 -7.35 12.94 12.24
CA ARG A 70 -7.15 14.27 12.83
C ARG A 70 -7.69 15.38 11.94
N ALA A 71 -7.76 16.60 12.47
CA ALA A 71 -7.97 17.80 11.67
C ALA A 71 -6.75 18.08 10.78
N GLY A 72 -7.00 18.27 9.48
CA GLY A 72 -6.01 18.63 8.48
C GLY A 72 -5.69 20.13 8.45
N ARG A 73 -4.94 20.56 7.42
CA ARG A 73 -4.65 21.98 7.17
C ARG A 73 -5.76 22.68 6.37
N GLY A 74 -6.31 22.01 5.38
CA GLY A 74 -7.35 22.53 4.50
C GLY A 74 -7.82 21.50 3.46
N PHE A 75 -9.01 21.73 2.93
CA PHE A 75 -9.68 20.92 1.92
C PHE A 75 -8.86 20.87 0.62
N SER A 76 -8.91 19.73 -0.06
CA SER A 76 -8.26 19.57 -1.37
C SER A 76 -9.08 20.29 -2.45
N LEU A 77 -8.47 20.60 -3.58
CA LEU A 77 -9.19 21.20 -4.71
C LEU A 77 -10.25 20.26 -5.29
N GLU A 78 -10.01 18.95 -5.20
CA GLU A 78 -10.92 17.92 -5.68
C GLU A 78 -12.16 17.80 -4.80
N GLU A 79 -11.99 17.84 -3.48
CA GLU A 79 -13.12 17.90 -2.53
C GLU A 79 -13.99 19.13 -2.77
N LEU A 80 -13.36 20.29 -2.94
CA LEU A 80 -14.08 21.52 -3.21
C LEU A 80 -14.83 21.48 -4.54
N ARG A 81 -14.25 20.83 -5.56
CA ARG A 81 -14.92 20.62 -6.86
C ARG A 81 -16.13 19.71 -6.72
N VAL A 82 -16.01 18.59 -6.01
CA VAL A 82 -17.13 17.66 -5.74
C VAL A 82 -18.22 18.34 -4.91
N ALA A 83 -17.84 19.19 -3.95
CA ALA A 83 -18.79 19.99 -3.20
C ALA A 83 -19.41 21.14 -4.03
N GLY A 84 -18.87 21.49 -5.21
CA GLY A 84 -19.36 22.62 -6.00
C GLY A 84 -18.95 24.00 -5.47
N ILE A 85 -17.88 24.09 -4.68
CA ILE A 85 -17.39 25.33 -4.09
C ILE A 85 -16.12 25.80 -4.81
N HIS A 86 -16.13 27.04 -5.31
CA HIS A 86 -14.91 27.62 -5.88
C HIS A 86 -13.87 27.93 -4.80
N LYS A 87 -12.59 27.61 -5.06
CA LYS A 87 -11.47 27.74 -4.09
C LYS A 87 -11.32 29.13 -3.45
N LYS A 88 -11.65 30.21 -4.18
CA LYS A 88 -11.59 31.59 -3.65
C LYS A 88 -12.77 31.87 -2.72
N VAL A 89 -13.96 31.42 -3.10
CA VAL A 89 -15.21 31.59 -2.33
C VAL A 89 -15.16 30.80 -1.02
N ALA A 90 -14.58 29.58 -1.06
CA ALA A 90 -14.38 28.74 0.11
C ALA A 90 -13.69 29.50 1.27
N ARG A 91 -12.63 30.26 0.97
CA ARG A 91 -11.88 31.00 2.00
C ARG A 91 -12.70 32.15 2.61
N THR A 92 -13.57 32.79 1.84
CA THR A 92 -14.47 33.86 2.30
C THR A 92 -15.54 33.32 3.25
N ILE A 93 -16.09 32.13 2.95
CA ILE A 93 -17.13 31.46 3.77
C ILE A 93 -16.53 30.87 5.06
N GLY A 94 -15.20 30.74 5.16
CA GLY A 94 -14.53 30.17 6.32
C GLY A 94 -14.22 28.67 6.18
N ILE A 95 -13.96 28.22 4.95
CA ILE A 95 -13.45 26.88 4.64
C ILE A 95 -11.95 27.00 4.34
N SER A 96 -11.11 26.24 5.05
CA SER A 96 -9.67 26.25 4.82
C SER A 96 -9.30 25.47 3.56
N VAL A 97 -8.39 25.98 2.72
CA VAL A 97 -8.01 25.35 1.44
C VAL A 97 -6.52 24.99 1.44
N ASP A 98 -6.18 23.76 1.08
CA ASP A 98 -4.79 23.34 0.82
C ASP A 98 -4.63 22.77 -0.60
N PRO A 99 -4.15 23.59 -1.55
CA PRO A 99 -3.92 23.15 -2.93
C PRO A 99 -2.90 22.02 -3.10
N ARG A 100 -2.06 21.75 -2.10
CA ARG A 100 -0.99 20.75 -2.18
C ARG A 100 -1.48 19.34 -1.87
N ARG A 101 -2.65 19.20 -1.21
CA ARG A 101 -3.17 17.89 -0.81
C ARG A 101 -3.83 17.21 -1.99
N ARG A 102 -3.52 15.93 -2.18
CA ARG A 102 -4.09 15.05 -3.20
C ARG A 102 -4.88 13.94 -2.52
N ASN A 103 -6.01 13.55 -3.10
CA ASN A 103 -6.79 12.43 -2.62
C ASN A 103 -6.41 11.18 -3.42
N LYS A 104 -6.20 10.07 -2.70
CA LYS A 104 -5.87 8.76 -3.29
C LYS A 104 -6.98 7.73 -3.05
N CYS A 105 -7.89 8.00 -2.12
CA CYS A 105 -8.98 7.10 -1.77
C CYS A 105 -10.32 7.82 -1.81
N THR A 106 -11.31 7.15 -2.40
CA THR A 106 -12.69 7.61 -2.56
C THR A 106 -13.39 7.80 -1.21
N GLU A 107 -13.11 6.92 -0.23
CA GLU A 107 -13.66 7.03 1.13
C GLU A 107 -13.36 8.40 1.77
N SER A 108 -12.12 8.88 1.64
CA SER A 108 -11.71 10.17 2.23
C SER A 108 -12.34 11.36 1.52
N LEU A 109 -12.64 11.21 0.23
CA LEU A 109 -13.31 12.22 -0.57
C LEU A 109 -14.79 12.35 -0.14
N GLN A 110 -15.47 11.21 0.08
CA GLN A 110 -16.86 11.16 0.53
C GLN A 110 -17.05 11.50 2.01
N ALA A 111 -16.08 11.19 2.87
CA ALA A 111 -16.16 11.46 4.31
C ALA A 111 -16.09 12.95 4.65
N ASN A 112 -15.62 13.79 3.73
CA ASN A 112 -15.58 15.23 3.91
C ASN A 112 -16.91 15.87 3.48
N PRO A 113 -17.42 16.86 4.23
CA PRO A 113 -18.78 17.35 4.10
C PRO A 113 -19.11 17.92 2.71
N SER A 114 -20.36 17.71 2.30
CA SER A 114 -20.99 18.36 1.15
C SER A 114 -21.19 19.86 1.38
N ALA A 115 -21.36 20.61 0.29
CA ALA A 115 -21.45 22.06 0.37
C ALA A 115 -22.65 22.55 1.19
N PRO A 116 -22.50 23.69 1.89
CA PRO A 116 -23.65 24.42 2.40
C PRO A 116 -24.57 24.82 1.25
N LYS A 117 -25.89 24.74 1.47
CA LYS A 117 -26.90 25.14 0.48
C LYS A 117 -26.78 26.62 0.14
N LYS A 118 -27.16 26.98 -1.08
CA LYS A 118 -27.04 28.33 -1.65
C LYS A 118 -28.15 29.21 -1.06
N GLY A 119 -27.79 30.36 -0.48
CA GLY A 119 -28.74 31.38 0.00
C GLY A 119 -28.23 32.12 1.24
N ASP A 120 -28.72 33.34 1.44
CA ASP A 120 -28.57 34.08 2.69
C ASP A 120 -29.55 33.54 3.73
N SER A 121 -29.16 33.62 5.01
CA SER A 121 -30.00 33.22 6.13
C SER A 121 -31.26 34.08 6.23
N SER A 122 -32.37 33.46 6.64
CA SER A 122 -33.62 34.18 6.89
C SER A 122 -33.47 35.19 8.06
N ALA A 123 -34.32 36.22 8.12
CA ALA A 123 -34.26 37.23 9.18
C ALA A 123 -34.40 36.65 10.60
N GLY A 124 -35.08 35.50 10.74
CA GLY A 124 -35.16 34.77 12.00
C GLY A 124 -33.82 34.14 12.42
N GLU A 125 -33.11 33.54 11.47
CA GLU A 125 -31.79 32.94 11.71
C GLU A 125 -30.72 33.98 12.04
N LEU A 126 -30.81 35.17 11.45
CA LEU A 126 -29.88 36.28 11.73
C LEU A 126 -29.93 36.71 13.21
N LYS A 127 -31.12 36.70 13.83
CA LYS A 127 -31.29 37.02 15.26
C LYS A 127 -30.77 35.91 16.17
N LEU A 128 -30.80 34.66 15.71
CA LEU A 128 -30.34 33.47 16.44
C LEU A 128 -28.83 33.21 16.27
N ALA A 129 -28.16 33.94 15.38
CA ALA A 129 -26.75 33.74 15.07
C ALA A 129 -25.88 34.00 16.31
N THR A 130 -25.35 32.91 16.88
CA THR A 130 -24.46 32.94 18.04
C THR A 130 -23.08 32.43 17.68
N GLN A 131 -22.06 32.93 18.38
CA GLN A 131 -20.69 32.49 18.16
C GLN A 131 -20.48 31.10 18.76
N LEU A 132 -20.07 30.14 17.92
CA LEU A 132 -19.69 28.80 18.38
C LEU A 132 -18.36 28.83 19.14
N ALA A 133 -18.37 28.29 20.36
CA ALA A 133 -17.20 28.05 21.17
C ALA A 133 -16.58 26.68 20.85
N GLY A 134 -15.26 26.63 20.67
CA GLY A 134 -14.54 25.41 20.32
C GLY A 134 -14.45 25.12 18.81
N PRO A 135 -13.89 23.96 18.43
CA PRO A 135 -13.73 23.58 17.02
C PRO A 135 -15.08 23.36 16.35
N VAL A 136 -15.25 23.95 15.16
CA VAL A 136 -16.43 23.72 14.32
C VAL A 136 -16.42 22.27 13.83
N MET A 137 -17.46 21.51 14.18
CA MET A 137 -17.59 20.07 13.90
C MET A 137 -16.36 19.26 14.37
N PRO A 138 -16.24 18.99 15.68
CA PRO A 138 -15.08 18.29 16.22
C PRO A 138 -14.96 16.88 15.63
N ILE A 139 -13.75 16.54 15.22
CA ILE A 139 -13.45 15.25 14.60
C ILE A 139 -13.31 14.20 15.70
N CYS A 140 -14.23 13.25 15.70
CA CYS A 140 -14.23 12.11 16.62
C CYS A 140 -13.74 10.86 15.88
N ASN A 141 -12.88 10.08 16.53
CA ASN A 141 -12.48 8.77 16.02
C ASN A 141 -13.59 7.76 16.36
N VAL A 142 -14.49 7.52 15.41
CA VAL A 142 -15.56 6.53 15.57
C VAL A 142 -15.05 5.15 15.21
N SER A 143 -15.21 4.18 16.10
CA SER A 143 -15.03 2.75 15.81
C SER A 143 -16.39 2.10 15.54
N LYS A 144 -16.47 1.31 14.48
CA LYS A 144 -17.66 0.48 14.21
C LYS A 144 -17.63 -0.72 15.15
N LYS A 145 -18.67 -0.90 15.96
CA LYS A 145 -18.86 -2.10 16.78
C LYS A 145 -19.64 -3.11 15.96
N GLU A 146 -19.03 -4.25 15.67
CA GLU A 146 -19.70 -5.33 14.95
C GLU A 146 -20.52 -6.20 15.92
N LYS A 147 -21.64 -6.74 15.44
CA LYS A 147 -22.44 -7.70 16.21
C LYS A 147 -21.74 -9.05 16.24
N ALA A 148 -21.94 -9.82 17.32
CA ALA A 148 -21.46 -11.20 17.38
C ALA A 148 -22.13 -12.02 16.27
N ARG A 149 -21.33 -12.82 15.54
CA ARG A 149 -21.77 -13.70 14.46
C ARG A 149 -21.24 -15.11 14.71
N VAL A 150 -21.95 -16.11 14.20
CA VAL A 150 -21.49 -17.51 14.24
C VAL A 150 -20.31 -17.64 13.27
N ILE A 151 -19.23 -18.29 13.73
CA ILE A 151 -18.01 -18.50 12.96
C ILE A 151 -18.29 -19.49 11.83
N THR A 152 -17.92 -19.14 10.61
CA THR A 152 -18.07 -20.01 9.43
C THR A 152 -17.01 -21.12 9.40
N GLU A 153 -17.27 -22.24 8.71
CA GLU A 153 -16.28 -23.33 8.61
C GLU A 153 -14.99 -22.90 7.88
N GLU A 154 -15.07 -21.95 6.95
CA GLU A 154 -13.91 -21.38 6.27
C GLU A 154 -12.99 -20.60 7.23
N GLU A 155 -13.56 -19.80 8.14
CA GLU A 155 -12.81 -19.05 9.14
C GLU A 155 -12.12 -19.98 10.15
N LYS A 156 -12.74 -21.11 10.51
CA LYS A 156 -12.14 -22.13 11.38
C LYS A 156 -10.93 -22.80 10.71
N ASN A 157 -11.03 -23.06 9.40
CA ASN A 157 -9.98 -23.72 8.64
C ASN A 157 -8.85 -22.78 8.18
N PHE A 158 -9.02 -21.46 8.34
CA PHE A 158 -8.03 -20.47 7.93
C PHE A 158 -6.78 -20.47 8.82
N LYS A 159 -5.65 -20.93 8.25
CA LYS A 159 -4.34 -20.96 8.92
C LYS A 159 -3.65 -19.57 8.90
N ALA A 160 -4.06 -18.67 9.79
CA ALA A 160 -3.57 -17.29 9.85
C ALA A 160 -2.03 -17.15 9.99
N PHE A 161 -1.38 -17.99 10.80
CA PHE A 161 0.07 -17.93 10.97
C PHE A 161 0.82 -18.32 9.68
N ALA A 162 0.37 -19.40 9.02
CA ALA A 162 0.95 -19.88 7.79
C ALA A 162 0.79 -18.85 6.66
N SER A 163 -0.40 -18.23 6.54
CA SER A 163 -0.65 -17.19 5.53
C SER A 163 0.25 -15.97 5.72
N LEU A 164 0.46 -15.50 6.95
CA LEU A 164 1.40 -14.41 7.25
C LEU A 164 2.86 -14.76 6.88
N ARG A 165 3.29 -16.00 7.15
CA ARG A 165 4.64 -16.47 6.79
C ARG A 165 4.82 -16.58 5.28
N MET A 166 3.84 -17.14 4.57
CA MET A 166 3.84 -17.24 3.11
C MET A 166 3.82 -15.86 2.45
N ALA A 167 3.01 -14.92 2.94
CA ALA A 167 2.99 -13.55 2.43
C ALA A 167 4.36 -12.85 2.55
N ARG A 168 5.05 -13.03 3.70
CA ARG A 168 6.41 -12.52 3.89
C ARG A 168 7.42 -13.19 2.94
N ALA A 169 7.30 -14.50 2.73
CA ALA A 169 8.17 -15.26 1.82
C ALA A 169 7.97 -14.81 0.36
N ASN A 170 6.72 -14.68 -0.08
CA ASN A 170 6.35 -14.22 -1.41
C ASN A 170 6.84 -12.79 -1.65
N ALA A 171 6.64 -11.87 -0.70
CA ALA A 171 7.15 -10.49 -0.81
C ALA A 171 8.69 -10.44 -0.90
N ARG A 172 9.39 -11.34 -0.19
CA ARG A 172 10.87 -11.44 -0.26
C ARG A 172 11.35 -12.04 -1.57
N LEU A 173 10.64 -13.05 -2.11
CA LEU A 173 11.08 -13.86 -3.25
C LEU A 173 10.48 -13.41 -4.60
N PHE A 174 9.59 -12.41 -4.61
CA PHE A 174 8.88 -11.94 -5.80
C PHE A 174 9.81 -11.67 -6.99
N GLY A 175 10.88 -10.87 -6.80
CA GLY A 175 11.79 -10.53 -7.88
C GLY A 175 12.60 -11.72 -8.40
N ILE A 176 13.01 -12.63 -7.51
CA ILE A 176 13.75 -13.84 -7.89
C ILE A 176 12.85 -14.80 -8.67
N GLN A 177 11.61 -14.96 -8.24
CA GLN A 177 10.63 -15.80 -8.92
C GLN A 177 10.26 -15.23 -10.29
N ALA A 178 10.07 -13.91 -10.41
CA ALA A 178 9.83 -13.25 -11.68
C ALA A 178 10.99 -13.46 -12.67
N LYS A 179 12.23 -13.23 -12.22
CA LYS A 179 13.43 -13.47 -13.05
C LYS A 179 13.55 -14.93 -13.49
N ARG A 180 13.35 -15.89 -12.59
CA ARG A 180 13.38 -17.33 -12.94
C ARG A 180 12.28 -17.72 -13.91
N ALA A 181 11.09 -17.11 -13.80
CA ALA A 181 9.99 -17.34 -14.73
C ALA A 181 10.29 -16.76 -16.12
N GLU A 182 10.87 -15.56 -16.19
CA GLU A 182 11.33 -14.95 -17.44
C GLU A 182 12.45 -15.78 -18.10
N GLU A 183 13.44 -16.22 -17.33
CA GLU A 183 14.52 -17.10 -17.80
C GLU A 183 13.97 -18.43 -18.30
N ALA A 184 13.07 -19.09 -17.55
CA ALA A 184 12.44 -20.33 -17.97
C ALA A 184 11.59 -20.15 -19.23
N CYS A 185 10.86 -19.04 -19.36
CA CYS A 185 10.10 -18.69 -20.56
C CYS A 185 11.02 -18.48 -21.77
N CYS A 186 12.13 -17.75 -21.58
CA CYS A 186 13.15 -17.52 -22.61
C CYS A 186 13.78 -18.85 -23.07
N TRP A 187 14.18 -19.71 -22.12
CA TRP A 187 14.69 -21.05 -22.41
C TRP A 187 13.67 -21.89 -23.19
N GLN A 188 12.41 -21.89 -22.77
CA GLN A 188 11.35 -22.61 -23.47
C GLN A 188 11.13 -22.08 -24.89
N HIS A 189 11.17 -20.76 -25.08
CA HIS A 189 11.08 -20.13 -26.40
C HIS A 189 12.28 -20.50 -27.29
N MET A 190 13.50 -20.55 -26.73
CA MET A 190 14.72 -20.95 -27.44
C MET A 190 14.64 -22.42 -27.89
N ILE A 191 14.13 -23.30 -27.03
CA ILE A 191 13.91 -24.72 -27.35
C ILE A 191 12.87 -24.85 -28.47
N ASN A 192 11.77 -24.10 -28.40
CA ASN A 192 10.69 -24.16 -29.39
C ASN A 192 11.12 -23.59 -30.76
N SER A 193 11.99 -22.58 -30.80
CA SER A 193 12.50 -21.96 -32.03
C SER A 193 13.62 -22.75 -32.71
N GLN A 194 14.34 -23.59 -31.97
CA GLN A 194 15.39 -24.47 -32.51
C GLN A 194 14.86 -25.82 -33.04
N CYS A 195 13.55 -26.08 -32.97
CA CYS A 195 12.94 -27.24 -33.64
C CYS A 195 12.55 -26.89 -35.09
N PRO A 196 13.21 -27.47 -36.11
CA PRO A 196 12.92 -27.20 -37.53
C PRO A 196 11.64 -27.86 -38.05
N CYS A 197 10.94 -28.65 -37.22
CA CYS A 197 9.66 -29.23 -37.58
C CYS A 197 8.52 -28.38 -36.97
N HIS A 198 7.67 -27.84 -37.84
CA HIS A 198 6.41 -27.19 -37.47
C HIS A 198 5.37 -28.15 -36.85
N LEU A 199 5.78 -29.31 -36.32
CA LEU A 199 4.92 -30.28 -35.65
C LEU A 199 5.11 -30.22 -34.13
N PRO A 200 4.02 -30.32 -33.34
CA PRO A 200 4.09 -30.25 -31.89
C PRO A 200 4.94 -31.41 -31.36
N CYS A 201 6.10 -31.08 -30.81
CA CYS A 201 7.04 -32.04 -30.22
C CYS A 201 6.42 -32.65 -28.95
N VAL A 202 6.40 -33.98 -28.88
CA VAL A 202 5.76 -34.84 -27.84
C VAL A 202 6.23 -34.56 -26.40
N ARG A 203 7.23 -33.69 -26.23
CA ARG A 203 7.71 -33.22 -24.91
C ARG A 203 6.71 -32.37 -24.12
N SER A 204 5.57 -32.00 -24.70
CA SER A 204 4.48 -31.31 -24.02
C SER A 204 3.51 -32.22 -23.25
N GLN A 205 3.73 -33.54 -23.24
CA GLN A 205 2.96 -34.48 -22.41
C GLN A 205 3.81 -34.85 -21.19
N GLY A 206 3.56 -34.17 -20.06
CA GLY A 206 4.27 -34.38 -18.81
C GLY A 206 4.20 -35.83 -18.31
N LEU A 207 5.25 -36.61 -18.57
CA LEU A 207 5.56 -37.84 -17.86
C LEU A 207 6.81 -37.58 -17.03
N GLY A 208 6.57 -37.41 -15.74
CA GLY A 208 7.59 -37.21 -14.73
C GLY A 208 8.44 -38.45 -14.46
N ASP A 209 9.54 -38.19 -13.76
CA ASP A 209 10.24 -39.08 -12.83
C ASP A 209 10.06 -40.59 -13.06
N LEU A 210 10.95 -41.19 -13.85
CA LEU A 210 11.22 -42.62 -13.73
C LEU A 210 12.71 -42.89 -13.91
N LEU A 211 13.19 -43.58 -12.89
CA LEU A 211 14.57 -43.94 -12.59
C LEU A 211 15.21 -44.77 -13.70
N GLU A 212 16.53 -44.65 -13.77
CA GLU A 212 17.42 -45.52 -14.55
C GLU A 212 17.13 -47.00 -14.27
N GLY A 213 17.01 -47.78 -15.34
CA GLY A 213 16.96 -49.24 -15.28
C GLY A 213 15.56 -49.82 -15.40
N ASP A 214 15.09 -50.02 -16.62
CA ASP A 214 14.68 -51.35 -17.10
C ASP A 214 14.07 -51.26 -18.51
N LEU A 215 14.72 -51.99 -19.42
CA LEU A 215 14.26 -52.25 -20.78
C LEU A 215 12.99 -53.11 -20.75
N ARG A 216 11.81 -52.52 -20.94
CA ARG A 216 10.69 -53.17 -21.66
C ARG A 216 9.47 -52.27 -21.75
N TRP A 217 9.20 -51.73 -22.94
CA TRP A 217 7.82 -51.52 -23.40
C TRP A 217 7.72 -51.85 -24.88
N LYS A 218 6.93 -52.88 -25.18
CA LYS A 218 6.49 -53.26 -26.53
C LYS A 218 5.36 -52.31 -26.94
N CYS A 219 5.46 -51.73 -28.12
CA CYS A 219 4.29 -51.24 -28.87
C CYS A 219 4.29 -51.90 -30.25
N LEU A 220 3.16 -52.51 -30.56
CA LEU A 220 2.89 -53.36 -31.72
C LEU A 220 2.53 -52.47 -32.93
N VAL A 221 3.31 -52.54 -34.00
CA VAL A 221 2.86 -52.20 -35.36
C VAL A 221 3.37 -53.32 -36.28
N PRO A 222 2.51 -53.99 -37.07
CA PRO A 222 2.91 -55.17 -37.83
C PRO A 222 3.75 -54.79 -39.05
N GLY A 223 4.87 -55.50 -39.25
CA GLY A 223 5.48 -55.63 -40.58
C GLY A 223 6.90 -55.12 -40.81
N LYS A 224 7.60 -54.54 -39.82
CA LYS A 224 9.04 -54.21 -39.98
C LYS A 224 9.82 -54.43 -38.68
N LEU A 225 10.76 -55.36 -38.72
CA LEU A 225 11.76 -55.54 -37.68
C LEU A 225 12.81 -54.44 -37.85
N VAL A 226 12.78 -53.40 -37.02
CA VAL A 226 13.82 -52.36 -37.00
C VAL A 226 14.63 -52.55 -35.73
N LEU A 227 15.84 -53.10 -35.89
CA LEU A 227 16.88 -53.06 -34.87
C LEU A 227 17.37 -51.60 -34.78
N VAL A 228 17.01 -50.90 -33.72
CA VAL A 228 17.56 -49.58 -33.40
C VAL A 228 18.78 -49.79 -32.50
N TRP A 229 19.97 -49.64 -33.07
CA TRP A 229 21.18 -49.43 -32.28
C TRP A 229 21.19 -48.00 -31.76
N THR A 230 21.23 -47.85 -30.44
CA THR A 230 21.52 -46.56 -29.80
C THR A 230 22.98 -46.21 -30.06
N LEU A 231 23.22 -45.28 -30.99
CA LEU A 231 24.49 -44.55 -31.05
C LEU A 231 24.24 -43.05 -30.94
N HIS A 232 24.66 -42.51 -29.79
CA HIS A 232 24.98 -41.12 -29.52
C HIS A 232 23.87 -40.07 -29.36
N HIS A 233 23.79 -39.55 -28.14
CA HIS A 233 22.81 -38.60 -27.59
C HIS A 233 22.82 -37.17 -28.17
N ARG A 234 23.49 -36.91 -29.32
CA ARG A 234 23.72 -35.53 -29.81
C ARG A 234 23.73 -35.28 -31.32
N ARG A 235 23.35 -36.23 -32.20
CA ARG A 235 23.25 -35.94 -33.64
C ARG A 235 22.04 -36.61 -34.28
N CYS A 236 20.95 -35.85 -34.41
CA CYS A 236 19.84 -36.21 -35.30
C CYS A 236 20.20 -35.85 -36.74
N CYS A 237 20.87 -36.75 -37.47
CA CYS A 237 21.03 -36.67 -38.93
C CYS A 237 21.04 -38.09 -39.50
N VAL A 238 19.91 -38.54 -40.04
CA VAL A 238 19.86 -39.75 -40.88
C VAL A 238 20.21 -39.31 -42.29
N PHE A 239 21.37 -39.73 -42.79
CA PHE A 239 21.78 -39.55 -44.19
C PHE A 239 21.21 -40.73 -44.99
N PRO A 240 20.31 -40.54 -45.98
CA PRO A 240 19.84 -41.64 -46.81
C PRO A 240 20.87 -41.86 -47.93
N LEU A 241 21.77 -42.83 -47.75
CA LEU A 241 22.62 -43.31 -48.83
C LEU A 241 21.79 -44.19 -49.78
N LEU A 242 21.42 -43.59 -50.90
CA LEU A 242 20.88 -44.23 -52.10
C LEU A 242 21.84 -45.32 -52.59
N LEU A 243 21.45 -46.59 -52.45
CA LEU A 243 22.03 -47.68 -53.26
C LEU A 243 21.48 -47.54 -54.68
N LYS A 244 22.31 -47.05 -55.60
CA LYS A 244 22.18 -47.28 -57.04
C LYS A 244 23.57 -47.51 -57.63
N TYR A 245 23.60 -48.45 -58.57
CA TYR A 245 24.69 -48.91 -59.44
C TYR A 245 25.70 -49.89 -58.84
N TYR A 246 26.23 -50.89 -59.55
CA TYR A 246 25.82 -51.78 -60.65
C TYR A 246 27.06 -52.68 -60.83
N PHE A 247 26.87 -53.93 -61.25
CA PHE A 247 27.91 -54.88 -61.72
C PHE A 247 29.09 -54.24 -62.48
N HIS A 248 30.35 -54.63 -62.18
CA HIS A 248 31.22 -55.42 -63.08
C HIS A 248 32.66 -55.64 -62.54
N ILE A 249 33.12 -56.88 -62.75
CA ILE A 249 34.45 -57.52 -62.56
C ILE A 249 34.78 -57.95 -61.13
#